data_AF-A0A5C6DZD1-F1
#
_entry.id   AF-A0A5C6DZD1-F1
#
_cell.length_a   1.000
_cell.length_b   1.000
_cell.length_c   1.000
_cell.angle_alpha   90.00
_cell.angle_beta   90.00
_cell.angle_gamma   90.00
#
_symmetry.space_group_name_H-M   'P 1'
#
loop_
_entity.id
_entity.type
_entity.pdbx_description
1 polymer ?
#
loop_
_entity_poly.entity_id
_entity_poly.type
_entity_poly.pdbx_seq_one_letter_code
_entity_poly.pdbx_strand_id
1 'polypeptide(L)'
;MKLLMGRPPMGGRRNETKYRAANPFGCVVLVWVFVGCSPCVAQFNIEEPPILYSETDGDNAISDLAEKLKAKSVELEYESGTEYLRSLLAALDISPASQVLVFSKTSLQIRHISPRSPRAIYFNDDTYVAWVRGSSLIEMSTTDPQLGAAFYRVNMTPRKAYILRANYECLSCHATTLTQGVPGHTVRSVMPKYDGSIDAQEASFVTDHSSPFAERWGGWYVSGEAGEMKHMGNAIVQSGELTNRGDENLLDLKGRFQTDDWLTPYSDIVALMVLEHQTQMHNTMSRANFRVRRAQYDHEMAYGLGNPDTATPVPADATQELDLVISQAAKEVVDGMLFVGETLLTSNVKGTSGFSEAFVRRGPTDDSGRSLRDLNLKTRLLEYPCSYLIYSSAFDSLVAPLKSQVYHQLGAVLNGQNPSDEYSHLDSDTRKAIRTILQATKTDLPLGWQS
;
A
#
# COMPACT_ATOMS: atom_id res chain seq x y z
N MET A 1 -3.35 -70.36 -26.95
CA MET A 1 -3.32 -70.63 -28.40
C MET A 1 -2.18 -69.82 -29.00
N LYS A 2 -1.09 -70.52 -29.38
CA LYS A 2 0.12 -70.20 -30.20
C LYS A 2 0.71 -68.76 -30.23
N LEU A 3 1.99 -68.50 -29.84
CA LEU A 3 3.30 -68.82 -30.51
C LEU A 3 3.45 -68.10 -31.87
N LEU A 4 4.47 -67.28 -32.21
CA LEU A 4 5.95 -67.49 -32.30
C LEU A 4 6.65 -66.12 -32.55
N MET A 5 7.74 -65.74 -31.87
CA MET A 5 9.20 -66.04 -32.02
C MET A 5 10.00 -65.22 -33.06
N GLY A 6 11.18 -64.74 -32.65
CA GLY A 6 12.29 -64.33 -33.54
C GLY A 6 13.45 -63.54 -32.87
N ARG A 7 14.41 -64.23 -32.25
CA ARG A 7 15.85 -63.86 -32.06
C ARG A 7 16.70 -64.89 -32.89
N PRO A 8 18.06 -64.93 -32.98
CA PRO A 8 19.20 -64.23 -32.31
C PRO A 8 20.36 -63.89 -33.33
N PRO A 9 21.72 -63.98 -33.09
CA PRO A 9 22.58 -64.07 -31.88
C PRO A 9 23.95 -63.28 -31.85
N MET A 10 24.47 -63.12 -30.62
CA MET A 10 25.82 -63.38 -30.03
C MET A 10 27.17 -62.74 -30.46
N GLY A 11 27.95 -62.38 -29.41
CA GLY A 11 29.41 -62.54 -29.26
C GLY A 11 30.19 -61.21 -29.15
N GLY A 12 31.12 -60.93 -28.24
CA GLY A 12 31.76 -61.66 -27.15
C GLY A 12 33.04 -60.91 -26.69
N ARG A 13 33.52 -61.29 -25.49
CA ARG A 13 34.87 -61.09 -24.88
C ARG A 13 35.19 -59.86 -24.01
N ARG A 14 35.55 -60.24 -22.77
CA ARG A 14 36.30 -59.53 -21.72
C ARG A 14 37.74 -59.20 -22.16
N ASN A 15 38.32 -58.16 -21.58
CA ASN A 15 39.73 -58.13 -21.20
C ASN A 15 39.89 -57.33 -19.90
N GLU A 16 40.50 -57.97 -18.90
CA GLU A 16 41.03 -57.36 -17.68
C GLU A 16 42.40 -56.74 -17.97
N THR A 17 42.73 -55.61 -17.35
CA THR A 17 44.11 -55.36 -16.87
C THR A 17 44.17 -54.24 -15.83
N LYS A 18 44.48 -54.66 -14.60
CA LYS A 18 45.31 -54.04 -13.54
C LYS A 18 45.57 -52.52 -13.61
N TYR A 19 45.20 -51.80 -12.55
CA TYR A 19 46.03 -50.72 -12.01
C TYR A 19 46.01 -50.69 -10.48
N ARG A 20 47.16 -50.24 -9.95
CA ARG A 20 47.71 -50.43 -8.61
C ARG A 20 47.01 -49.64 -7.52
N ALA A 21 47.12 -50.16 -6.29
CA ALA A 21 46.85 -49.45 -5.05
C ALA A 21 47.84 -48.29 -4.83
N ALA A 22 47.31 -47.15 -4.38
CA ALA A 22 48.04 -46.13 -3.62
C ALA A 22 47.12 -45.60 -2.51
N ASN A 23 47.70 -45.48 -1.32
CA ASN A 23 47.07 -45.18 -0.03
C ASN A 23 46.64 -43.69 0.10
N PRO A 24 45.88 -43.35 1.16
CA PRO A 24 44.91 -42.25 1.17
C PRO A 24 45.50 -40.92 1.65
N PHE A 25 45.06 -39.82 1.06
CA PHE A 25 45.00 -38.53 1.75
C PHE A 25 43.53 -38.16 1.86
N GLY A 26 43.00 -38.24 3.08
CA GLY A 26 41.64 -37.84 3.39
C GLY A 26 41.51 -36.32 3.29
N CYS A 27 40.83 -35.84 2.26
CA CYS A 27 40.16 -34.54 2.29
C CYS A 27 38.79 -34.73 2.92
N VAL A 28 38.68 -34.43 4.22
CA VAL A 28 37.38 -34.19 4.85
C VAL A 28 36.86 -32.88 4.28
N VAL A 29 35.96 -32.96 3.30
CA VAL A 29 35.15 -31.82 2.87
C VAL A 29 34.12 -31.60 3.96
N LEU A 30 34.42 -30.68 4.87
CA LEU A 30 33.44 -30.10 5.80
C LEU A 30 32.42 -29.33 4.96
N VAL A 31 31.31 -29.97 4.63
CA VAL A 31 30.12 -29.30 4.11
C VAL A 31 29.54 -28.49 5.27
N TRP A 32 29.88 -27.20 5.30
CA TRP A 32 29.16 -26.24 6.13
C TRP A 32 27.76 -26.09 5.56
N VAL A 33 26.81 -26.80 6.14
CA VAL A 33 25.39 -26.48 5.97
C VAL A 33 25.19 -25.15 6.68
N PHE A 34 25.26 -24.05 5.93
CA PHE A 34 24.69 -22.80 6.38
C PHE A 34 23.18 -23.03 6.48
N VAL A 35 22.72 -23.32 7.70
CA VAL A 35 21.32 -23.14 8.08
C VAL A 35 21.11 -21.63 8.05
N GLY A 36 20.82 -21.10 6.86
CA GLY A 36 20.26 -19.78 6.71
C GLY A 36 18.94 -19.79 7.47
N CYS A 37 18.93 -19.19 8.65
CA CYS A 37 17.70 -18.85 9.33
C CYS A 37 17.07 -17.77 8.45
N SER A 38 16.28 -18.18 7.45
CA SER A 38 15.35 -17.26 6.82
C SER A 38 14.54 -16.65 7.95
N PRO A 39 14.47 -15.32 8.10
CA PRO A 39 13.60 -14.73 9.09
C PRO A 39 12.20 -15.23 8.77
N CYS A 40 11.67 -16.11 9.64
CA CYS A 40 10.27 -16.43 9.64
C CYS A 40 9.58 -15.12 9.99
N VAL A 41 9.07 -14.43 8.98
CA VAL A 41 8.15 -13.32 9.21
C VAL A 41 6.89 -13.98 9.75
N ALA A 42 6.83 -14.14 11.07
CA ALA A 42 5.64 -14.64 11.73
C ALA A 42 4.49 -13.71 11.31
N GLN A 43 3.47 -14.28 10.68
CA GLN A 43 2.27 -13.54 10.33
C GLN A 43 1.67 -12.99 11.63
N PHE A 44 1.41 -11.68 11.69
CA PHE A 44 0.79 -11.08 12.87
C PHE A 44 -0.56 -11.77 13.10
N ASN A 45 -0.73 -12.43 14.24
CA ASN A 45 -2.05 -12.82 14.68
C ASN A 45 -2.74 -11.57 15.24
N ILE A 46 -3.44 -10.85 14.37
CA ILE A 46 -4.11 -9.59 14.71
C ILE A 46 -5.28 -9.79 15.69
N GLU A 47 -5.71 -11.03 15.93
CA GLU A 47 -6.76 -11.37 16.88
C GLU A 47 -6.23 -11.70 18.28
N GLU A 48 -4.92 -11.60 18.50
CA GLU A 48 -4.30 -11.71 19.83
C GLU A 48 -3.93 -10.33 20.41
N PRO A 49 -3.72 -10.24 21.73
CA PRO A 49 -3.04 -9.09 22.31
C PRO A 49 -1.68 -8.83 21.62
N PRO A 50 -1.28 -7.56 21.44
CA PRO A 50 -1.95 -6.35 21.94
C PRO A 50 -2.94 -5.72 20.94
N ILE A 51 -3.33 -6.42 19.88
CA ILE A 51 -4.13 -5.84 18.79
C ILE A 51 -5.62 -6.13 18.94
N LEU A 52 -6.01 -7.40 19.18
CA LEU A 52 -7.41 -7.82 19.36
C LEU A 52 -8.35 -7.18 18.32
N TYR A 53 -8.00 -7.29 17.04
CA TYR A 53 -8.55 -6.46 15.95
C TYR A 53 -10.08 -6.50 15.88
N SER A 54 -10.67 -7.68 15.99
CA SER A 54 -12.12 -7.83 15.87
C SER A 54 -12.89 -7.34 17.11
N GLU A 55 -12.24 -7.26 18.27
CA GLU A 55 -12.82 -6.80 19.53
C GLU A 55 -12.59 -5.29 19.77
N THR A 56 -11.57 -4.73 19.13
CA THR A 56 -11.21 -3.31 19.28
C THR A 56 -12.14 -2.43 18.45
N ASP A 57 -12.80 -1.48 19.12
CA ASP A 57 -13.62 -0.45 18.47
C ASP A 57 -12.77 0.47 17.59
N GLY A 58 -13.38 1.02 16.54
CA GLY A 58 -12.67 1.92 15.62
C GLY A 58 -12.70 3.37 16.10
N ASP A 59 -11.56 4.04 15.99
CA ASP A 59 -11.38 5.47 16.32
C ASP A 59 -10.87 6.20 15.07
N ASN A 60 -11.81 6.50 14.17
CA ASN A 60 -11.49 6.97 12.83
C ASN A 60 -12.67 7.76 12.20
N ALA A 61 -12.41 8.39 11.06
CA ALA A 61 -13.38 9.25 10.37
C ALA A 61 -14.72 8.55 10.04
N ILE A 62 -14.69 7.23 9.79
CA ILE A 62 -15.89 6.45 9.47
C ILE A 62 -16.69 6.10 10.74
N SER A 63 -16.04 5.68 11.83
CA SER A 63 -16.74 5.43 13.09
C SER A 63 -17.36 6.72 13.64
N ASP A 64 -16.66 7.85 13.52
CA ASP A 64 -17.18 9.18 13.84
C ASP A 64 -18.42 9.53 13.02
N LEU A 65 -18.37 9.31 11.71
CA LEU A 65 -19.53 9.54 10.85
C LEU A 65 -20.69 8.62 11.23
N ALA A 66 -20.42 7.35 11.55
CA ALA A 66 -21.45 6.41 11.96
C ALA A 66 -22.19 6.87 13.23
N GLU A 67 -21.46 7.35 14.24
CA GLU A 67 -22.07 7.90 15.45
C GLU A 67 -22.83 9.21 15.18
N LYS A 68 -22.32 10.09 14.31
CA LYS A 68 -23.05 11.31 13.88
C LYS A 68 -24.37 10.99 13.18
N LEU A 69 -24.39 9.99 12.29
CA LEU A 69 -25.61 9.51 11.62
C LEU A 69 -26.61 8.88 12.59
N LYS A 70 -26.12 8.13 13.57
CA LYS A 70 -26.95 7.53 14.63
C LYS A 70 -27.56 8.59 15.55
N ALA A 71 -26.78 9.62 15.89
CA ALA A 71 -27.20 10.78 16.67
C ALA A 71 -28.07 11.77 15.87
N LYS A 72 -28.19 11.60 14.55
CA LYS A 72 -28.87 12.52 13.63
C LYS A 72 -28.29 13.94 13.64
N SER A 73 -27.00 14.07 13.94
CA SER A 73 -26.28 15.35 13.82
C SER A 73 -25.76 15.59 12.40
N VAL A 74 -25.73 14.54 11.58
CA VAL A 74 -25.48 14.55 10.14
C VAL A 74 -26.58 13.72 9.47
N GLU A 75 -27.04 14.14 8.30
CA GLU A 75 -27.94 13.37 7.44
C GLU A 75 -27.32 13.23 6.04
N LEU A 76 -27.47 12.05 5.43
CA LEU A 76 -27.04 11.83 4.05
C LEU A 76 -28.20 12.07 3.10
N GLU A 77 -27.97 12.88 2.08
CA GLU A 77 -28.92 13.14 1.01
C GLU A 77 -28.90 12.03 -0.02
N TYR A 78 -30.08 11.54 -0.41
CA TYR A 78 -30.25 10.53 -1.45
C TYR A 78 -30.51 11.19 -2.80
N GLU A 79 -29.66 10.89 -3.78
CA GLU A 79 -29.79 11.33 -5.18
C GLU A 79 -30.02 10.11 -6.08
N SER A 80 -30.98 10.17 -7.01
CA SER A 80 -31.19 9.05 -7.93
C SER A 80 -29.98 8.86 -8.84
N GLY A 81 -29.46 7.63 -8.95
CA GLY A 81 -28.32 7.27 -9.80
C GLY A 81 -26.98 7.15 -9.05
N THR A 82 -26.75 8.01 -8.05
CA THR A 82 -25.56 7.95 -7.18
C THR A 82 -25.88 7.68 -5.71
N GLU A 83 -27.18 7.53 -5.39
CA GLU A 83 -27.70 7.25 -4.06
C GLU A 83 -27.14 8.24 -3.02
N TYR A 84 -26.48 7.75 -1.97
CA TYR A 84 -25.87 8.57 -0.93
C TYR A 84 -24.42 8.97 -1.24
N LEU A 85 -23.86 8.62 -2.40
CA LEU A 85 -22.43 8.77 -2.68
C LEU A 85 -21.96 10.22 -2.51
N ARG A 86 -22.62 11.20 -3.15
CA ARG A 86 -22.16 12.60 -3.09
C ARG A 86 -22.17 13.15 -1.67
N SER A 87 -23.27 12.94 -0.93
CA SER A 87 -23.40 13.41 0.45
C SER A 87 -22.46 12.68 1.39
N LEU A 88 -22.20 11.39 1.16
CA LEU A 88 -21.21 10.60 1.90
C LEU A 88 -19.78 11.11 1.67
N LEU A 89 -19.39 11.36 0.42
CA LEU A 89 -18.07 11.92 0.10
C LEU A 89 -17.89 13.31 0.74
N ALA A 90 -18.91 14.16 0.68
CA ALA A 90 -18.89 15.47 1.33
C ALA A 90 -18.74 15.37 2.86
N ALA A 91 -19.47 14.44 3.49
CA ALA A 91 -19.38 14.21 4.94
C ALA A 91 -18.01 13.68 5.40
N LEU A 92 -17.28 13.01 4.50
CA LEU A 92 -15.92 12.49 4.72
C LEU A 92 -14.82 13.43 4.20
N ASP A 93 -15.17 14.62 3.68
CA ASP A 93 -14.23 15.55 3.04
C ASP A 93 -13.39 14.89 1.92
N ILE A 94 -14.07 14.16 1.03
CA ILE A 94 -13.46 13.52 -0.14
C ILE A 94 -13.88 14.26 -1.41
N SER A 95 -12.89 14.73 -2.16
CA SER A 95 -13.13 15.39 -3.44
C SER A 95 -13.51 14.39 -4.54
N PRO A 96 -14.58 14.61 -5.31
CA PRO A 96 -14.86 13.80 -6.50
C PRO A 96 -13.73 13.79 -7.54
N ALA A 97 -12.82 14.76 -7.50
CA ALA A 97 -11.65 14.80 -8.40
C ALA A 97 -10.66 13.64 -8.15
N SER A 98 -10.70 12.99 -6.98
CA SER A 98 -9.86 11.81 -6.67
C SER A 98 -10.40 10.50 -7.26
N GLN A 99 -11.49 10.57 -8.05
CA GLN A 99 -12.05 9.40 -8.72
C GLN A 99 -10.99 8.67 -9.54
N VAL A 100 -10.84 7.38 -9.23
CA VAL A 100 -10.12 6.41 -10.05
C VAL A 100 -11.01 5.20 -10.32
N LEU A 101 -10.85 4.58 -11.48
CA LEU A 101 -11.79 3.58 -12.00
C LEU A 101 -11.12 2.24 -12.26
N VAL A 102 -11.64 1.20 -11.60
CA VAL A 102 -11.19 -0.18 -11.71
C VAL A 102 -12.21 -0.98 -12.50
N PHE A 103 -11.82 -1.55 -13.63
CA PHE A 103 -12.70 -2.45 -14.38
C PHE A 103 -12.38 -3.93 -14.20
N SER A 104 -11.23 -4.26 -13.60
CA SER A 104 -10.91 -5.65 -13.25
C SER A 104 -11.78 -6.17 -12.11
N LYS A 105 -12.15 -7.44 -12.18
CA LYS A 105 -12.96 -8.16 -11.19
C LYS A 105 -12.12 -8.63 -9.99
N THR A 106 -11.59 -7.68 -9.23
CA THR A 106 -10.69 -7.89 -8.08
C THR A 106 -11.30 -7.45 -6.74
N SER A 107 -12.64 -7.38 -6.67
CA SER A 107 -13.43 -6.88 -5.53
C SER A 107 -14.45 -7.92 -5.08
N LEU A 108 -14.96 -7.80 -3.85
CA LEU A 108 -16.12 -8.58 -3.38
C LEU A 108 -17.34 -8.49 -4.33
N GLN A 109 -17.48 -7.37 -5.05
CA GLN A 109 -18.62 -7.08 -5.91
C GLN A 109 -18.40 -7.48 -7.39
N ILE A 110 -17.62 -8.55 -7.66
CA ILE A 110 -17.22 -8.99 -9.03
C ILE A 110 -18.37 -9.08 -10.05
N ARG A 111 -19.60 -9.34 -9.61
CA ARG A 111 -20.77 -9.51 -10.49
C ARG A 111 -21.27 -8.19 -11.09
N HIS A 112 -20.93 -7.06 -10.48
CA HIS A 112 -21.35 -5.73 -10.91
C HIS A 112 -20.25 -4.97 -11.66
N ILE A 113 -19.03 -5.52 -11.71
CA ILE A 113 -17.84 -4.86 -12.28
C ILE A 113 -17.53 -5.43 -13.65
N SER A 114 -17.29 -4.54 -14.62
CA SER A 114 -16.83 -4.88 -15.96
C SER A 114 -16.19 -3.64 -16.61
N PRO A 115 -15.53 -3.76 -17.78
CA PRO A 115 -15.11 -2.60 -18.56
C PRO A 115 -16.23 -1.59 -18.87
N ARG A 116 -17.49 -2.01 -18.98
CA ARG A 116 -18.63 -1.10 -19.21
C ARG A 116 -19.24 -0.53 -17.92
N SER A 117 -18.85 -1.06 -16.77
CA SER A 117 -19.35 -0.66 -15.46
C SER A 117 -18.21 -0.76 -14.44
N PRO A 118 -17.17 0.08 -14.54
CA PRO A 118 -16.06 0.05 -13.61
C PRO A 118 -16.50 0.46 -12.19
N ARG A 119 -15.82 -0.09 -11.19
CA ARG A 119 -15.90 0.38 -9.80
C ARG A 119 -15.17 1.72 -9.69
N ALA A 120 -15.79 2.70 -9.05
CA ALA A 120 -15.14 3.94 -8.68
C ALA A 120 -14.54 3.83 -7.28
N ILE A 121 -13.33 4.35 -7.11
CA ILE A 121 -12.70 4.58 -5.81
C ILE A 121 -12.44 6.08 -5.69
N TYR A 122 -12.85 6.65 -4.57
CA TYR A 122 -12.57 8.03 -4.17
C TYR A 122 -11.78 7.98 -2.88
N PHE A 123 -10.88 8.93 -2.69
CA PHE A 123 -10.05 8.97 -1.49
C PHE A 123 -9.68 10.39 -1.08
N ASN A 124 -9.43 10.56 0.21
CA ASN A 124 -8.62 11.64 0.77
C ASN A 124 -7.39 11.01 1.44
N ASP A 125 -6.76 11.72 2.37
CA ASP A 125 -5.49 11.29 2.98
C ASP A 125 -5.60 10.02 3.82
N ASP A 126 -6.77 9.76 4.41
CA ASP A 126 -6.97 8.69 5.39
C ASP A 126 -8.04 7.67 4.96
N THR A 127 -9.05 8.13 4.21
CA THR A 127 -10.28 7.39 3.93
C THR A 127 -10.47 7.10 2.43
N TYR A 128 -10.97 5.91 2.13
CA TYR A 128 -11.23 5.39 0.79
C TYR A 128 -12.69 4.92 0.69
N VAL A 129 -13.38 5.34 -0.37
CA VAL A 129 -14.78 5.00 -0.65
C VAL A 129 -14.87 4.33 -2.01
N ALA A 130 -15.31 3.09 -2.04
CA ALA A 130 -15.51 2.31 -3.25
C ALA A 130 -17.00 2.15 -3.57
N TRP A 131 -17.40 2.62 -4.74
CA TRP A 131 -18.77 2.59 -5.23
C TRP A 131 -18.86 1.80 -6.54
N VAL A 132 -19.89 0.96 -6.64
CA VAL A 132 -20.20 0.19 -7.83
C VAL A 132 -21.62 0.51 -8.27
N ARG A 133 -21.75 1.04 -9.48
CA ARG A 133 -23.04 1.40 -10.06
C ARG A 133 -24.01 0.22 -10.06
N GLY A 134 -25.23 0.47 -9.58
CA GLY A 134 -26.28 -0.55 -9.48
C GLY A 134 -26.10 -1.57 -8.35
N SER A 135 -25.08 -1.41 -7.50
CA SER A 135 -25.02 -2.10 -6.21
C SER A 135 -25.75 -1.28 -5.15
N SER A 136 -26.31 -1.96 -4.14
CA SER A 136 -26.83 -1.29 -2.94
C SER A 136 -25.77 -1.14 -1.84
N LEU A 137 -24.51 -1.43 -2.14
CA LEU A 137 -23.41 -1.49 -1.19
C LEU A 137 -22.27 -0.56 -1.59
N ILE A 138 -21.89 0.33 -0.68
CA ILE A 138 -20.60 1.01 -0.71
C ILE A 138 -19.66 0.28 0.25
N GLU A 139 -18.43 0.05 -0.21
CA GLU A 139 -17.33 -0.44 0.62
C GLU A 139 -16.47 0.75 0.99
N MET A 140 -16.05 0.87 2.26
CA MET A 140 -15.16 1.93 2.70
C MET A 140 -14.04 1.36 3.55
N SER A 141 -12.89 2.01 3.52
CA SER A 141 -11.81 1.75 4.46
C SER A 141 -11.18 3.06 4.90
N THR A 142 -10.56 3.04 6.07
CA THR A 142 -9.85 4.21 6.60
C THR A 142 -8.69 3.75 7.46
N THR A 143 -7.68 4.60 7.60
CA THR A 143 -6.65 4.45 8.62
C THR A 143 -7.28 4.52 10.02
N ASP A 144 -6.68 3.78 10.95
CA ASP A 144 -7.11 3.74 12.34
C ASP A 144 -5.89 3.53 13.27
N PRO A 145 -5.79 4.30 14.37
CA PRO A 145 -4.68 4.23 15.33
C PRO A 145 -4.38 2.83 15.88
N GLN A 146 -5.42 2.03 16.09
CA GLN A 146 -5.30 0.73 16.75
C GLN A 146 -5.32 -0.43 15.76
N LEU A 147 -6.00 -0.25 14.63
CA LEU A 147 -6.38 -1.33 13.72
C LEU A 147 -5.55 -1.34 12.42
N GLY A 148 -4.76 -0.31 12.15
CA GLY A 148 -4.08 -0.14 10.87
C GLY A 148 -5.08 0.36 9.82
N ALA A 149 -5.68 -0.54 9.04
CA ALA A 149 -6.84 -0.23 8.20
C ALA A 149 -8.12 -0.83 8.79
N ALA A 150 -9.14 0.00 8.99
CA ALA A 150 -10.47 -0.41 9.41
C ALA A 150 -11.44 -0.40 8.20
N PHE A 151 -12.28 -1.44 8.10
CA PHE A 151 -13.18 -1.65 6.96
C PHE A 151 -14.64 -1.53 7.37
N TYR A 152 -15.42 -0.90 6.50
CA TYR A 152 -16.83 -0.61 6.71
C TYR A 152 -17.64 -0.79 5.44
N ARG A 153 -18.96 -0.90 5.62
CA ARG A 153 -19.94 -0.95 4.53
C ARG A 153 -21.09 -0.01 4.79
N VAL A 154 -21.61 0.58 3.73
CA VAL A 154 -22.84 1.38 3.77
C VAL A 154 -23.89 0.72 2.90
N ASN A 155 -25.04 0.41 3.49
CA ASN A 155 -26.22 0.03 2.72
C ASN A 155 -26.90 1.29 2.16
N MET A 156 -27.06 1.35 0.84
CA MET A 156 -27.59 2.51 0.12
C MET A 156 -29.11 2.47 -0.14
N THR A 157 -29.86 1.62 0.56
CA THR A 157 -31.32 1.57 0.36
C THR A 157 -32.00 2.93 0.65
N PRO A 158 -33.00 3.37 -0.14
CA PRO A 158 -33.54 4.75 -0.12
C PRO A 158 -34.19 5.21 1.19
N ARG A 159 -34.32 4.33 2.19
CA ARG A 159 -34.96 4.66 3.46
C ARG A 159 -33.98 5.23 4.48
N LYS A 160 -32.81 4.61 4.63
CA LYS A 160 -31.81 5.02 5.61
C LYS A 160 -30.47 4.35 5.33
N ALA A 161 -29.43 5.16 5.15
CA ALA A 161 -28.05 4.69 5.17
C ALA A 161 -27.65 4.26 6.59
N TYR A 162 -26.98 3.11 6.70
CA TYR A 162 -26.36 2.68 7.94
C TYR A 162 -24.96 2.13 7.64
N ILE A 163 -24.01 2.48 8.51
CA ILE A 163 -22.61 2.08 8.41
C ILE A 163 -22.38 0.88 9.33
N LEU A 164 -21.78 -0.19 8.82
CA LEU A 164 -21.39 -1.37 9.59
C LEU A 164 -19.89 -1.62 9.45
N ARG A 165 -19.23 -1.96 10.57
CA ARG A 165 -17.87 -2.52 10.59
C ARG A 165 -17.87 -3.87 9.85
N ALA A 166 -16.88 -4.10 9.00
CA ALA A 166 -16.79 -5.29 8.15
C ALA A 166 -15.44 -6.00 8.35
N ASN A 167 -15.34 -6.87 9.35
CA ASN A 167 -14.08 -7.56 9.67
C ASN A 167 -13.82 -8.75 8.72
N TYR A 168 -14.56 -9.85 8.86
CA TYR A 168 -14.22 -11.14 8.24
C TYR A 168 -14.08 -11.11 6.71
N GLU A 169 -15.08 -10.58 6.00
CA GLU A 169 -15.11 -10.64 4.54
C GLU A 169 -14.03 -9.76 3.90
N CYS A 170 -13.76 -8.58 4.49
CA CYS A 170 -12.75 -7.65 3.97
C CYS A 170 -11.33 -8.14 4.30
N LEU A 171 -11.08 -8.60 5.53
CA LEU A 171 -9.76 -9.08 5.96
C LEU A 171 -9.29 -10.31 5.15
N SER A 172 -10.21 -11.11 4.61
CA SER A 172 -9.85 -12.25 3.73
C SER A 172 -8.95 -11.87 2.55
N CYS A 173 -9.07 -10.63 2.06
CA CYS A 173 -8.26 -10.09 0.97
C CYS A 173 -7.32 -8.96 1.44
N HIS A 174 -7.65 -8.30 2.56
CA HIS A 174 -6.95 -7.10 3.05
C HIS A 174 -6.03 -7.33 4.25
N ALA A 175 -5.88 -8.55 4.76
CA ALA A 175 -4.85 -8.93 5.73
C ALA A 175 -4.01 -10.08 5.18
N THR A 176 -3.36 -9.82 4.05
CA THR A 176 -2.61 -10.83 3.28
C THR A 176 -1.19 -10.33 2.97
N THR A 177 -0.41 -11.12 2.26
CA THR A 177 0.91 -10.67 1.77
C THR A 177 0.81 -9.46 0.83
N LEU A 178 -0.34 -9.26 0.16
CA LEU A 178 -0.60 -8.11 -0.70
C LEU A 178 -0.66 -6.77 0.06
N THR A 179 -0.88 -6.84 1.37
CA THR A 179 -0.95 -5.70 2.30
C THR A 179 0.15 -5.78 3.35
N GLN A 180 1.28 -6.42 3.01
CA GLN A 180 2.44 -6.56 3.89
C GLN A 180 2.17 -7.33 5.19
N GLY A 181 1.14 -8.18 5.21
CA GLY A 181 0.79 -9.03 6.36
C GLY A 181 -0.03 -8.33 7.45
N VAL A 182 -0.55 -7.13 7.18
CA VAL A 182 -1.42 -6.37 8.11
C VAL A 182 -2.74 -6.00 7.44
N PRO A 183 -3.82 -5.70 8.21
CA PRO A 183 -5.01 -5.04 7.69
C PRO A 183 -4.61 -3.76 6.95
N GLY A 184 -4.82 -3.74 5.63
CA GLY A 184 -4.22 -2.72 4.79
C GLY A 184 -4.90 -2.53 3.43
N HIS A 185 -4.33 -1.61 2.66
CA HIS A 185 -4.83 -1.18 1.37
C HIS A 185 -3.97 -1.73 0.24
N THR A 186 -4.52 -1.91 -0.96
CA THR A 186 -3.73 -2.40 -2.09
C THR A 186 -4.22 -1.81 -3.40
N VAL A 187 -3.27 -1.36 -4.22
CA VAL A 187 -3.46 -1.06 -5.64
C VAL A 187 -2.82 -2.21 -6.40
N ARG A 188 -3.62 -2.99 -7.14
CA ARG A 188 -3.13 -4.12 -7.91
C ARG A 188 -3.18 -3.80 -9.40
N SER A 189 -2.06 -3.99 -10.07
CA SER A 189 -1.97 -4.00 -11.53
C SER A 189 -2.00 -5.45 -12.02
N VAL A 190 -2.93 -5.78 -12.90
CA VAL A 190 -3.23 -7.16 -13.33
C VAL A 190 -3.36 -7.28 -14.85
N MET A 191 -3.49 -8.50 -15.35
CA MET A 191 -3.74 -8.82 -16.75
C MET A 191 -5.24 -9.14 -16.98
N PRO A 192 -6.12 -8.14 -17.19
CA PRO A 192 -7.55 -8.38 -17.30
C PRO A 192 -7.94 -8.94 -18.67
N LYS A 193 -8.85 -9.92 -18.70
CA LYS A 193 -9.54 -10.39 -19.92
C LYS A 193 -10.57 -9.36 -20.38
N TYR A 194 -11.14 -9.56 -21.56
CA TYR A 194 -12.13 -8.64 -22.16
C TYR A 194 -13.35 -8.33 -21.26
N ASP A 195 -13.75 -9.26 -20.39
CA ASP A 195 -14.87 -9.06 -19.46
C ASP A 195 -14.44 -8.49 -18.09
N GLY A 196 -13.15 -8.21 -17.90
CA GLY A 196 -12.54 -7.77 -16.64
C GLY A 196 -12.14 -8.90 -15.70
N SER A 197 -12.40 -10.17 -16.02
CA SER A 197 -11.89 -11.30 -15.22
C SER A 197 -10.36 -11.39 -15.31
N ILE A 198 -9.73 -11.96 -14.29
CA ILE A 198 -8.28 -12.18 -14.25
C ILE A 198 -7.99 -13.68 -14.21
N ASP A 199 -6.85 -14.07 -14.77
CA ASP A 199 -6.31 -15.40 -14.56
C ASP A 199 -5.30 -15.37 -13.41
N ALA A 200 -5.41 -16.30 -12.47
CA ALA A 200 -4.53 -16.32 -11.30
C ALA A 200 -3.09 -16.73 -11.64
N GLN A 201 -2.87 -17.32 -12.82
CA GLN A 201 -1.55 -17.71 -13.30
C GLN A 201 -0.82 -16.58 -14.05
N GLU A 202 -1.54 -15.52 -14.41
CA GLU A 202 -0.97 -14.36 -15.11
C GLU A 202 -0.31 -13.39 -14.15
N ALA A 203 0.52 -12.49 -14.69
CA ALA A 203 1.22 -11.50 -13.91
C ALA A 203 0.25 -10.60 -13.11
N SER A 204 0.61 -10.33 -11.86
CA SER A 204 -0.07 -9.41 -10.97
C SER A 204 0.97 -8.70 -10.11
N PHE A 205 0.86 -7.38 -10.03
CA PHE A 205 1.77 -6.52 -9.27
C PHE A 205 1.00 -5.78 -8.18
N VAL A 206 1.63 -5.61 -7.02
CA VAL A 206 1.17 -4.64 -6.01
C VAL A 206 1.93 -3.36 -6.32
N THR A 207 1.21 -2.32 -6.71
CA THR A 207 1.81 -1.09 -7.24
C THR A 207 2.05 -0.07 -6.13
N ASP A 208 3.22 0.57 -6.20
CA ASP A 208 3.72 1.58 -5.27
C ASP A 208 4.59 2.62 -6.01
N HIS A 209 5.22 3.55 -5.29
CA HIS A 209 6.08 4.56 -5.91
C HIS A 209 7.34 3.98 -6.56
N SER A 210 7.83 2.82 -6.11
CA SER A 210 9.03 2.15 -6.64
C SER A 210 8.75 1.31 -7.90
N SER A 211 7.49 0.97 -8.14
CA SER A 211 7.06 0.10 -9.23
C SER A 211 7.40 0.70 -10.60
N PRO A 212 7.98 -0.08 -11.54
CA PRO A 212 8.23 0.38 -12.90
C PRO A 212 6.96 0.92 -13.54
N PHE A 213 7.05 2.06 -14.22
CA PHE A 213 5.89 2.73 -14.82
C PHE A 213 5.14 1.81 -15.81
N ALA A 214 5.89 0.97 -16.54
CA ALA A 214 5.36 -0.03 -17.48
C ALA A 214 4.52 -1.14 -16.85
N GLU A 215 4.63 -1.36 -15.53
CA GLU A 215 3.87 -2.38 -14.79
C GLU A 215 2.62 -1.82 -14.11
N ARG A 216 2.35 -0.51 -14.22
CA ARG A 216 1.26 0.15 -13.48
C ARG A 216 -0.10 0.08 -14.21
N TRP A 217 -1.17 0.02 -13.41
CA TRP A 217 -2.57 0.24 -13.81
C TRP A 217 -3.27 -0.82 -14.68
N GLY A 218 -2.73 -2.03 -14.80
CA GLY A 218 -3.45 -3.13 -15.44
C GLY A 218 -4.78 -3.42 -14.74
N GLY A 219 -5.89 -3.40 -15.47
CA GLY A 219 -7.23 -3.51 -14.87
C GLY A 219 -7.87 -2.19 -14.43
N TRP A 220 -7.17 -1.07 -14.61
CA TRP A 220 -7.65 0.27 -14.31
C TRP A 220 -7.83 1.08 -15.60
N TYR A 221 -8.80 2.00 -15.57
CA TYR A 221 -8.85 3.08 -16.54
C TYR A 221 -7.87 4.19 -16.12
N VAL A 222 -7.24 4.82 -17.09
CA VAL A 222 -6.28 5.92 -16.89
C VAL A 222 -6.63 7.04 -17.85
N SER A 223 -6.85 8.24 -17.32
CA SER A 223 -6.94 9.50 -18.07
C SER A 223 -5.84 10.45 -17.61
N GLY A 224 -5.28 11.20 -18.53
CA GLY A 224 -4.13 12.08 -18.36
C GLY A 224 -3.12 11.88 -19.48
N GLU A 225 -2.00 12.57 -19.34
CA GLU A 225 -0.85 12.47 -20.23
C GLU A 225 0.31 11.79 -19.46
N ALA A 226 0.91 10.76 -20.04
CA ALA A 226 2.12 10.08 -19.58
C ALA A 226 3.32 10.32 -20.54
N GLY A 227 3.11 11.11 -21.60
CA GLY A 227 4.10 11.32 -22.65
C GLY A 227 4.40 10.04 -23.42
N GLU A 228 5.67 9.65 -23.48
CA GLU A 228 6.13 8.43 -24.17
C GLU A 228 6.18 7.19 -23.25
N MET A 229 5.96 7.38 -21.94
CA MET A 229 6.01 6.29 -20.97
C MET A 229 4.83 5.32 -21.17
N LYS A 230 5.16 4.03 -21.26
CA LYS A 230 4.18 2.94 -21.37
C LYS A 230 3.66 2.52 -20.00
N HIS A 231 2.40 2.11 -19.93
CA HIS A 231 1.76 1.54 -18.74
C HIS A 231 0.71 0.49 -19.13
N MET A 232 0.21 -0.30 -18.18
CA MET A 232 -0.80 -1.35 -18.40
C MET A 232 -2.25 -0.84 -18.35
N GLY A 233 -2.46 0.41 -17.95
CA GLY A 233 -3.78 1.08 -17.97
C GLY A 233 -4.49 1.03 -19.32
N ASN A 234 -5.82 1.04 -19.29
CA ASN A 234 -6.69 1.01 -20.49
C ASN A 234 -6.55 -0.25 -21.38
N ALA A 235 -5.79 -1.27 -20.95
CA ALA A 235 -5.47 -2.43 -21.75
C ALA A 235 -6.16 -3.72 -21.27
N ILE A 236 -6.33 -4.67 -22.18
CA ILE A 236 -6.88 -6.01 -21.90
C ILE A 236 -6.07 -7.08 -22.62
N VAL A 237 -6.09 -8.30 -22.10
CA VAL A 237 -5.47 -9.45 -22.75
C VAL A 237 -6.23 -9.80 -24.03
N GLN A 238 -5.54 -9.80 -25.15
CA GLN A 238 -6.00 -10.26 -26.46
C GLN A 238 -4.93 -11.17 -27.06
N SER A 239 -5.31 -12.37 -27.50
CA SER A 239 -4.37 -13.35 -28.08
C SER A 239 -3.15 -13.68 -27.20
N GLY A 240 -3.29 -13.59 -25.87
CA GLY A 240 -2.22 -13.86 -24.91
C GLY A 240 -1.34 -12.66 -24.55
N GLU A 241 -1.58 -11.49 -25.15
CA GLU A 241 -0.80 -10.27 -24.89
C GLU A 241 -1.68 -9.13 -24.39
N LEU A 242 -1.12 -8.28 -23.52
CA LEU A 242 -1.82 -7.09 -23.07
C LEU A 242 -1.87 -6.05 -24.20
N THR A 243 -3.07 -5.80 -24.73
CA THR A 243 -3.29 -4.89 -25.84
C THR A 243 -4.06 -3.66 -25.35
N ASN A 244 -3.48 -2.47 -25.54
CA ASN A 244 -4.13 -1.22 -25.19
C ASN A 244 -5.39 -1.02 -26.04
N ARG A 245 -6.49 -0.59 -25.43
CA ARG A 245 -7.73 -0.29 -26.14
C ARG A 245 -7.73 1.13 -26.71
N GLY A 246 -6.66 1.59 -27.36
CA GLY A 246 -6.57 2.91 -28.01
C GLY A 246 -5.39 3.73 -27.47
N ASP A 247 -5.52 5.06 -27.44
CA ASP A 247 -4.42 5.93 -27.03
C ASP A 247 -4.07 5.76 -25.54
N GLU A 248 -2.78 5.85 -25.23
CA GLU A 248 -2.24 5.85 -23.85
C GLU A 248 -2.49 7.17 -23.15
N ASN A 249 -2.43 8.28 -23.90
CA ASN A 249 -2.69 9.62 -23.41
C ASN A 249 -4.17 9.98 -23.69
N LEU A 250 -5.04 9.80 -22.69
CA LEU A 250 -6.49 10.04 -22.83
C LEU A 250 -6.92 11.22 -21.98
N LEU A 251 -7.49 12.27 -22.57
CA LEU A 251 -7.92 13.43 -21.80
C LEU A 251 -9.13 13.14 -20.90
N ASP A 252 -10.03 12.26 -21.34
CA ASP A 252 -11.15 11.73 -20.56
C ASP A 252 -11.47 10.29 -20.99
N LEU A 253 -12.44 9.65 -20.33
CA LEU A 253 -12.88 8.28 -20.65
C LEU A 253 -14.13 8.22 -21.52
N LYS A 254 -14.56 9.34 -22.11
CA LYS A 254 -15.69 9.35 -23.04
C LYS A 254 -15.34 8.49 -24.25
N GLY A 255 -16.29 7.67 -24.69
CA GLY A 255 -16.06 6.70 -25.76
C GLY A 255 -15.40 5.39 -25.30
N ARG A 256 -14.98 5.26 -24.02
CA ARG A 256 -14.60 3.96 -23.42
C ARG A 256 -15.83 3.23 -22.86
N PHE A 257 -16.69 3.96 -22.16
CA PHE A 257 -17.98 3.53 -21.65
C PHE A 257 -18.88 4.76 -21.41
N GLN A 258 -20.11 4.57 -20.91
CA GLN A 258 -21.04 5.66 -20.61
C GLN A 258 -20.63 6.37 -19.30
N THR A 259 -19.90 7.48 -19.39
CA THR A 259 -19.32 8.15 -18.22
C THR A 259 -20.30 9.01 -17.42
N ASP A 260 -21.45 9.39 -17.99
CA ASP A 260 -22.39 10.33 -17.36
C ASP A 260 -23.05 9.78 -16.08
N ASP A 261 -22.97 8.45 -15.86
CA ASP A 261 -23.44 7.81 -14.63
C ASP A 261 -22.41 7.89 -13.48
N TRP A 262 -21.22 8.47 -13.69
CA TRP A 262 -20.16 8.65 -12.68
C TRP A 262 -20.03 10.12 -12.28
N LEU A 263 -19.39 10.41 -11.14
CA LEU A 263 -19.26 11.78 -10.65
C LEU A 263 -18.38 12.65 -11.55
N THR A 264 -17.41 12.04 -12.23
CA THR A 264 -16.59 12.68 -13.27
C THR A 264 -16.30 11.68 -14.41
N PRO A 265 -15.94 12.13 -15.62
CA PRO A 265 -15.52 11.25 -16.72
C PRO A 265 -14.04 10.82 -16.65
N TYR A 266 -13.37 11.02 -15.51
CA TYR A 266 -11.91 10.85 -15.37
C TYR A 266 -11.54 9.68 -14.45
N SER A 267 -10.33 9.17 -14.65
CA SER A 267 -9.60 8.28 -13.73
C SER A 267 -8.14 8.73 -13.76
N ASP A 268 -7.86 9.79 -13.00
CA ASP A 268 -6.70 10.65 -13.21
C ASP A 268 -5.37 9.95 -12.91
N ILE A 269 -4.42 10.07 -13.84
CA ILE A 269 -3.09 9.46 -13.73
C ILE A 269 -2.32 9.94 -12.48
N VAL A 270 -2.45 11.21 -12.11
CA VAL A 270 -1.80 11.76 -10.91
C VAL A 270 -2.51 11.25 -9.65
N ALA A 271 -3.85 11.13 -9.68
CA ALA A 271 -4.59 10.52 -8.58
C ALA A 271 -4.17 9.08 -8.34
N LEU A 272 -3.95 8.30 -9.41
CA LEU A 272 -3.45 6.93 -9.29
C LEU A 272 -2.04 6.88 -8.68
N MET A 273 -1.11 7.72 -9.13
CA MET A 273 0.25 7.76 -8.56
C MET A 273 0.25 8.13 -7.07
N VAL A 274 -0.59 9.09 -6.67
CA VAL A 274 -0.76 9.46 -5.26
C VAL A 274 -1.36 8.30 -4.47
N LEU A 275 -2.42 7.66 -4.99
CA LEU A 275 -3.08 6.52 -4.34
C LEU A 275 -2.11 5.35 -4.08
N GLU A 276 -1.25 5.03 -5.04
CA GLU A 276 -0.24 3.97 -4.92
C GLU A 276 0.72 4.21 -3.75
N HIS A 277 1.30 5.40 -3.69
CA HIS A 277 2.17 5.78 -2.59
C HIS A 277 1.40 5.78 -1.25
N GLN A 278 0.21 6.38 -1.24
CA GLN A 278 -0.61 6.53 -0.03
C GLN A 278 -0.94 5.18 0.60
N THR A 279 -1.44 4.24 -0.21
CA THR A 279 -1.85 2.92 0.26
C THR A 279 -0.68 2.13 0.84
N GLN A 280 0.50 2.17 0.21
CA GLN A 280 1.66 1.46 0.73
C GLN A 280 2.26 2.12 1.96
N MET A 281 2.30 3.45 2.02
CA MET A 281 2.74 4.15 3.23
C MET A 281 1.86 3.85 4.44
N HIS A 282 0.54 3.76 4.27
CA HIS A 282 -0.36 3.31 5.33
C HIS A 282 -0.04 1.88 5.80
N ASN A 283 0.21 0.96 4.87
CA ASN A 283 0.58 -0.41 5.21
C ASN A 283 1.91 -0.47 5.96
N THR A 284 2.92 0.29 5.50
CA THR A 284 4.24 0.33 6.12
C THR A 284 4.18 0.91 7.53
N MET A 285 3.45 2.01 7.74
CA MET A 285 3.22 2.57 9.08
C MET A 285 2.47 1.58 9.98
N SER A 286 1.40 0.95 9.48
CA SER A 286 0.63 -0.05 10.24
C SER A 286 1.48 -1.25 10.66
N ARG A 287 2.28 -1.79 9.72
CA ARG A 287 3.20 -2.90 9.96
C ARG A 287 4.27 -2.53 10.99
N ALA A 288 4.90 -1.37 10.85
CA ALA A 288 5.89 -0.88 11.80
C ALA A 288 5.28 -0.73 13.20
N ASN A 289 4.09 -0.12 13.28
CA ASN A 289 3.37 0.08 14.54
C ASN A 289 3.00 -1.24 15.21
N PHE A 290 2.48 -2.22 14.46
CA PHE A 290 2.12 -3.53 14.98
C PHE A 290 3.35 -4.31 15.45
N ARG A 291 4.45 -4.24 14.71
CA ARG A 291 5.73 -4.86 15.08
C ARG A 291 6.24 -4.33 16.41
N VAL A 292 6.26 -3.01 16.59
CA VAL A 292 6.74 -2.38 17.82
C VAL A 292 5.78 -2.67 18.98
N ARG A 293 4.46 -2.53 18.79
CA ARG A 293 3.47 -2.86 19.82
C ARG A 293 3.61 -4.30 20.31
N ARG A 294 3.76 -5.27 19.40
CA ARG A 294 3.94 -6.67 19.78
C ARG A 294 5.24 -6.89 20.53
N ALA A 295 6.35 -6.30 20.07
CA ALA A 295 7.64 -6.42 20.75
C ALA A 295 7.60 -5.81 22.16
N GLN A 296 6.94 -4.65 22.34
CA GLN A 296 6.75 -4.05 23.66
C GLN A 296 5.89 -4.94 24.56
N TYR A 297 4.77 -5.45 24.05
CA TYR A 297 3.89 -6.35 24.80
C TYR A 297 4.63 -7.63 25.25
N ASP A 298 5.34 -8.28 24.33
CA ASP A 298 6.11 -9.50 24.65
C ASP A 298 7.22 -9.20 25.68
N HIS A 299 7.88 -8.03 25.57
CA HIS A 299 8.87 -7.58 26.54
C HIS A 299 8.26 -7.31 27.93
N GLU A 300 7.12 -6.62 27.99
CA GLU A 300 6.38 -6.37 29.24
C GLU A 300 5.95 -7.67 29.91
N MET A 301 5.43 -8.62 29.13
CA MET A 301 5.00 -9.93 29.62
C MET A 301 6.17 -10.80 30.11
N ALA A 302 7.30 -10.80 29.40
CA ALA A 302 8.48 -11.57 29.76
C ALA A 302 9.07 -11.16 31.12
N TYR A 303 9.02 -9.85 31.43
CA TYR A 303 9.64 -9.29 32.63
C TYR A 303 8.63 -8.82 33.69
N GLY A 304 7.32 -9.02 33.47
CA GLY A 304 6.27 -8.64 34.42
C GLY A 304 6.16 -7.14 34.67
N LEU A 305 6.52 -6.29 33.70
CA LEU A 305 6.69 -4.84 33.88
C LEU A 305 5.37 -4.08 34.15
N GLY A 306 4.22 -4.72 33.89
CA GLY A 306 2.89 -4.20 34.21
C GLY A 306 2.42 -4.50 35.64
N ASN A 307 3.16 -5.29 36.42
CA ASN A 307 2.79 -5.66 37.79
C ASN A 307 4.02 -5.64 38.71
N PRO A 308 4.09 -4.70 39.69
CA PRO A 308 5.22 -4.57 40.61
C PRO A 308 5.56 -5.84 41.38
N ASP A 309 4.58 -6.71 41.65
CA ASP A 309 4.78 -7.95 42.40
C ASP A 309 5.48 -9.04 41.57
N THR A 310 5.42 -8.95 40.23
CA THR A 310 6.01 -9.91 39.29
C THR A 310 7.17 -9.32 38.48
N ALA A 311 7.45 -8.03 38.65
CA ALA A 311 8.47 -7.33 37.89
C ALA A 311 9.87 -7.90 38.19
N THR A 312 10.60 -8.24 37.13
CA THR A 312 11.99 -8.70 37.22
C THR A 312 12.93 -7.71 36.54
N PRO A 313 14.21 -7.63 36.97
CA PRO A 313 15.18 -6.77 36.30
C PRO A 313 15.33 -7.15 34.83
N VAL A 314 15.15 -6.17 33.93
CA VAL A 314 15.34 -6.35 32.49
C VAL A 314 16.83 -6.42 32.18
N PRO A 315 17.32 -7.51 31.56
CA PRO A 315 18.68 -7.62 31.06
C PRO A 315 18.98 -6.59 29.96
N ALA A 316 20.23 -6.10 29.90
CA ALA A 316 20.62 -5.06 28.93
C ALA A 316 20.51 -5.52 27.46
N ASP A 317 20.75 -6.79 27.18
CA ASP A 317 20.56 -7.42 25.87
C ASP A 317 19.09 -7.41 25.44
N ALA A 318 18.16 -7.72 26.33
CA ALA A 318 16.72 -7.66 26.04
C ALA A 318 16.23 -6.23 25.72
N THR A 319 16.79 -5.20 26.38
CA THR A 319 16.53 -3.80 26.02
C THR A 319 17.08 -3.48 24.63
N GLN A 320 18.31 -3.92 24.32
CA GLN A 320 18.92 -3.71 23.01
C GLN A 320 18.13 -4.38 21.88
N GLU A 321 17.59 -5.58 22.11
CA GLU A 321 16.73 -6.27 21.14
C GLU A 321 15.46 -5.46 20.81
N LEU A 322 14.80 -4.90 21.83
CA LEU A 322 13.63 -4.04 21.63
C LEU A 322 14.00 -2.76 20.86
N ASP A 323 15.11 -2.11 21.23
CA ASP A 323 15.62 -0.92 20.53
C ASP A 323 15.94 -1.20 19.06
N LEU A 324 16.50 -2.38 18.75
CA LEU A 324 16.77 -2.81 17.37
C LEU A 324 15.47 -3.00 16.57
N VAL A 325 14.43 -3.59 17.18
CA VAL A 325 13.12 -3.73 16.53
C VAL A 325 12.52 -2.36 16.22
N ILE A 326 12.55 -1.43 17.17
CA ILE A 326 12.06 -0.05 17.00
C ILE A 326 12.87 0.66 15.90
N SER A 327 14.19 0.55 15.94
CA SER A 327 15.08 1.20 14.97
C SER A 327 14.85 0.70 13.54
N GLN A 328 14.66 -0.60 13.35
CA GLN A 328 14.41 -1.15 12.02
C GLN A 328 13.02 -0.82 11.51
N ALA A 329 12.00 -0.89 12.37
CA ALA A 329 10.64 -0.47 12.02
C ALA A 329 10.59 1.02 11.63
N ALA A 330 11.32 1.87 12.36
CA ALA A 330 11.44 3.28 12.03
C ALA A 330 12.13 3.51 10.67
N LYS A 331 13.18 2.75 10.37
CA LYS A 331 13.88 2.85 9.09
C LYS A 331 12.93 2.56 7.92
N GLU A 332 12.14 1.50 8.01
CA GLU A 332 11.15 1.15 6.97
C GLU A 332 10.17 2.30 6.70
N VAL A 333 9.71 2.97 7.75
CA VAL A 333 8.84 4.16 7.62
C VAL A 333 9.60 5.32 6.98
N VAL A 334 10.82 5.62 7.42
CA VAL A 334 11.64 6.72 6.88
C VAL A 334 11.97 6.50 5.40
N ASP A 335 12.31 5.27 5.01
CA ASP A 335 12.61 4.93 3.61
C ASP A 335 11.40 5.19 2.71
N GLY A 336 10.22 4.72 3.15
CA GLY A 336 8.97 4.98 2.44
C GLY A 336 8.62 6.47 2.42
N MET A 337 8.77 7.16 3.55
CA MET A 337 8.50 8.60 3.64
C MET A 337 9.38 9.39 2.68
N LEU A 338 10.65 9.03 2.54
CA LEU A 338 11.60 9.73 1.69
C LEU A 338 11.64 9.19 0.25
N PHE A 339 10.64 8.42 -0.18
CA PHE A 339 10.55 7.92 -1.57
C PHE A 339 11.79 7.15 -2.03
N VAL A 340 12.43 6.42 -1.11
CA VAL A 340 13.56 5.56 -1.46
C VAL A 340 13.11 4.56 -2.53
N GLY A 341 13.87 4.51 -3.63
CA GLY A 341 13.60 3.63 -4.76
C GLY A 341 12.49 4.10 -5.71
N GLU A 342 12.01 5.35 -5.60
CA GLU A 342 11.01 5.89 -6.55
C GLU A 342 11.44 5.72 -8.01
N THR A 343 10.52 5.19 -8.82
CA THR A 343 10.72 5.09 -10.27
C THR A 343 10.74 6.48 -10.88
N LEU A 344 11.84 6.81 -11.57
CA LEU A 344 11.98 8.09 -12.27
C LEU A 344 10.99 8.20 -13.42
N LEU A 345 10.39 9.38 -13.56
CA LEU A 345 9.59 9.73 -14.73
C LEU A 345 10.53 10.15 -15.87
N THR A 346 10.37 9.53 -17.03
CA THR A 346 11.14 9.85 -18.26
C THR A 346 10.36 10.74 -19.23
N SER A 347 9.13 11.10 -18.88
CA SER A 347 8.29 12.06 -19.59
C SER A 347 7.43 12.83 -18.59
N ASN A 348 6.96 14.01 -19.00
CA ASN A 348 6.04 14.79 -18.17
C ASN A 348 4.71 14.03 -18.01
N VAL A 349 4.27 13.91 -16.77
CA VAL A 349 2.94 13.42 -16.41
C VAL A 349 2.02 14.60 -16.16
N LYS A 350 0.77 14.50 -16.59
CA LYS A 350 -0.23 15.55 -16.37
C LYS A 350 -1.62 14.97 -16.20
N GLY A 351 -2.27 15.33 -15.09
CA GLY A 351 -3.67 15.02 -14.83
C GLY A 351 -4.63 15.93 -15.62
N THR A 352 -5.89 15.52 -15.72
CA THR A 352 -6.96 16.22 -16.43
C THR A 352 -8.23 16.41 -15.60
N SER A 353 -8.32 15.82 -14.40
CA SER A 353 -9.52 15.88 -13.56
C SER A 353 -9.64 17.10 -12.63
N GLY A 354 -8.56 17.88 -12.50
CA GLY A 354 -8.42 18.89 -11.44
C GLY A 354 -7.93 18.34 -10.10
N PHE A 355 -7.55 17.05 -10.05
CA PHE A 355 -7.03 16.41 -8.85
C PHE A 355 -5.75 17.08 -8.34
N SER A 356 -4.84 17.47 -9.23
CA SER A 356 -3.54 18.05 -8.83
C SER A 356 -3.73 19.33 -8.01
N GLU A 357 -4.62 20.22 -8.43
CA GLU A 357 -4.95 21.46 -7.74
C GLU A 357 -5.67 21.21 -6.41
N ALA A 358 -6.57 20.23 -6.38
CA ALA A 358 -7.27 19.82 -5.17
C ALA A 358 -6.30 19.20 -4.15
N PHE A 359 -5.37 18.36 -4.60
CA PHE A 359 -4.36 17.70 -3.78
C PHE A 359 -3.41 18.71 -3.14
N VAL A 360 -2.78 19.58 -3.93
CA VAL A 360 -1.81 20.58 -3.43
C VAL A 360 -2.44 21.49 -2.38
N ARG A 361 -3.69 21.95 -2.60
CA ARG A 361 -4.38 22.90 -1.71
C ARG A 361 -4.67 22.35 -0.31
N ARG A 362 -4.68 21.03 -0.12
CA ARG A 362 -4.94 20.41 1.19
C ARG A 362 -3.75 20.49 2.16
N GLY A 363 -2.55 20.72 1.66
CA GLY A 363 -1.33 20.67 2.46
C GLY A 363 -1.09 21.98 3.22
N PRO A 364 -0.49 21.91 4.43
CA PRO A 364 0.07 23.10 5.04
C PRO A 364 1.21 23.65 4.15
N THR A 365 1.46 24.95 4.25
CA THR A 365 2.53 25.63 3.52
C THR A 365 3.46 26.33 4.50
N ASP A 366 4.74 26.43 4.14
CA ASP A 366 5.69 27.26 4.87
C ASP A 366 5.52 28.75 4.51
N ASP A 367 6.31 29.62 5.14
CA ASP A 367 6.28 31.08 4.89
C ASP A 367 6.64 31.47 3.44
N SER A 368 7.22 30.55 2.66
CA SER A 368 7.53 30.74 1.25
C SER A 368 6.46 30.14 0.32
N GLY A 369 5.37 29.62 0.87
CA GLY A 369 4.27 28.99 0.13
C GLY A 369 4.56 27.57 -0.35
N ARG A 370 5.64 26.93 0.12
CA ARG A 370 6.02 25.56 -0.28
C ARG A 370 5.29 24.54 0.56
N SER A 371 4.91 23.41 -0.04
CA SER A 371 4.25 22.29 0.64
C SER A 371 4.89 20.95 0.31
N LEU A 372 4.82 19.98 1.24
CA LEU A 372 5.13 18.57 0.91
C LEU A 372 4.14 17.95 -0.09
N ARG A 373 3.07 18.67 -0.45
CA ARG A 373 2.15 18.27 -1.51
C ARG A 373 2.49 18.85 -2.87
N ASP A 374 3.47 19.74 -2.97
CA ASP A 374 3.87 20.32 -4.25
C ASP A 374 4.30 19.19 -5.20
N LEU A 375 3.76 19.21 -6.41
CA LEU A 375 3.93 18.14 -7.39
C LEU A 375 5.03 18.51 -8.40
N ASN A 376 5.91 17.55 -8.70
CA ASN A 376 6.94 17.72 -9.72
C ASN A 376 6.46 17.26 -11.10
N LEU A 377 5.97 16.01 -11.19
CA LEU A 377 5.43 15.33 -12.37
C LEU A 377 6.31 15.35 -13.64
N LYS A 378 7.58 15.74 -13.54
CA LYS A 378 8.53 15.76 -14.66
C LYS A 378 9.54 14.64 -14.53
N THR A 379 10.07 14.47 -13.33
CA THR A 379 11.09 13.45 -13.00
C THR A 379 10.67 12.54 -11.85
N ARG A 380 9.70 12.96 -11.03
CA ARG A 380 9.19 12.26 -9.83
C ARG A 380 7.77 12.74 -9.47
N LEU A 381 7.12 12.13 -8.47
CA LEU A 381 5.79 12.52 -8.01
C LEU A 381 5.80 13.88 -7.30
N LEU A 382 6.49 13.96 -6.16
CA LEU A 382 6.52 15.16 -5.32
C LEU A 382 7.74 16.04 -5.63
N GLU A 383 7.57 17.36 -5.56
CA GLU A 383 8.67 18.32 -5.67
C GLU A 383 9.67 18.12 -4.54
N TYR A 384 9.18 17.94 -3.32
CA TYR A 384 9.96 17.58 -2.15
C TYR A 384 9.65 16.12 -1.78
N PRO A 385 10.54 15.16 -2.08
CA PRO A 385 10.33 13.72 -1.85
C PRO A 385 10.35 13.38 -0.35
N CYS A 386 9.31 13.83 0.34
CA CYS A 386 8.95 13.49 1.70
C CYS A 386 7.43 13.39 1.76
N SER A 387 6.92 12.23 2.17
CA SER A 387 5.50 11.91 2.14
C SER A 387 4.67 12.93 2.92
N TYR A 388 3.64 13.47 2.27
CA TYR A 388 2.64 14.32 2.91
C TYR A 388 1.86 13.59 4.01
N LEU A 389 1.92 12.25 4.05
CA LEU A 389 1.31 11.45 5.11
C LEU A 389 2.00 11.60 6.46
N ILE A 390 3.10 12.35 6.57
CA ILE A 390 3.59 12.80 7.88
C ILE A 390 2.53 13.57 8.66
N TYR A 391 1.57 14.22 7.98
CA TYR A 391 0.46 14.94 8.60
C TYR A 391 -0.78 14.09 8.83
N SER A 392 -0.76 12.79 8.49
CA SER A 392 -1.94 11.94 8.63
C SER A 392 -2.15 11.43 10.04
N SER A 393 -3.39 11.07 10.36
CA SER A 393 -3.74 10.42 11.62
C SER A 393 -2.95 9.13 11.85
N ALA A 394 -2.66 8.39 10.77
CA ALA A 394 -1.85 7.16 10.82
C ALA A 394 -0.43 7.42 11.33
N PHE A 395 0.23 8.49 10.87
CA PHE A 395 1.55 8.86 11.37
C PHE A 395 1.47 9.39 12.82
N ASP A 396 0.46 10.21 13.12
CA ASP A 396 0.35 10.82 14.43
C ASP A 396 0.05 9.83 15.55
N SER A 397 -0.59 8.72 15.19
CA SER A 397 -0.96 7.61 16.07
C SER A 397 0.13 6.54 16.28
N LEU A 398 1.29 6.65 15.62
CA LEU A 398 2.41 5.73 15.85
C LEU A 398 2.79 5.69 17.34
N VAL A 399 3.04 4.50 17.88
CA VAL A 399 3.45 4.37 19.29
C VAL A 399 4.69 5.21 19.57
N ALA A 400 4.71 5.86 20.74
CA ALA A 400 5.67 6.93 21.05
C ALA A 400 7.15 6.57 20.79
N PRO A 401 7.65 5.36 21.12
CA PRO A 401 9.03 4.99 20.83
C PRO A 401 9.31 4.92 19.31
N LEU A 402 8.36 4.39 18.54
CA LEU A 402 8.46 4.32 17.08
C LEU A 402 8.43 5.72 16.47
N LYS A 403 7.46 6.56 16.83
CA LYS A 403 7.34 7.93 16.32
C LYS A 403 8.60 8.75 16.60
N SER A 404 9.12 8.65 17.82
CA SER A 404 10.36 9.33 18.24
C SER A 404 11.55 8.88 17.40
N GLN A 405 11.68 7.56 17.17
CA GLN A 405 12.78 7.02 16.39
C GLN A 405 12.66 7.35 14.89
N VAL A 406 11.43 7.42 14.35
CA VAL A 406 11.18 7.91 12.98
C VAL A 406 11.64 9.36 12.85
N TYR A 407 11.24 10.25 13.76
CA TYR A 407 11.72 11.64 13.73
C TYR A 407 13.23 11.76 13.91
N HIS A 408 13.84 10.94 14.75
CA HIS A 408 15.30 10.93 14.91
C HIS A 408 16.01 10.55 13.60
N GLN A 409 15.62 9.43 12.99
CA GLN A 409 16.24 8.95 11.74
C GLN A 409 15.94 9.89 10.56
N LEU A 410 14.71 10.36 10.41
CA LEU A 410 14.34 11.34 9.39
C LEU A 410 15.18 12.61 9.53
N GLY A 411 15.33 13.12 10.75
CA GLY A 411 16.17 14.28 11.05
C GLY A 411 17.63 14.05 10.69
N ALA A 412 18.19 12.89 11.03
CA ALA A 412 19.56 12.52 10.67
C ALA A 412 19.78 12.49 9.15
N VAL A 413 18.82 11.96 8.39
CA VAL A 413 18.87 11.98 6.92
C VAL A 413 18.79 13.41 6.40
N LEU A 414 17.82 14.22 6.83
CA LEU A 414 17.65 15.60 6.34
C LEU A 414 18.78 16.55 6.80
N ASN A 415 19.51 16.21 7.86
CA ASN A 415 20.70 16.93 8.31
C ASN A 415 21.99 16.47 7.62
N GLY A 416 21.94 15.48 6.73
CA GLY A 416 23.12 14.92 6.07
C GLY A 416 24.04 14.15 7.01
N GLN A 417 23.52 13.72 8.17
CA GLN A 417 24.25 12.93 9.17
C GLN A 417 24.20 11.43 8.87
N ASN A 418 23.30 11.01 7.99
CA ASN A 418 23.23 9.66 7.47
C ASN A 418 23.85 9.60 6.05
N PRO A 419 25.04 8.99 5.87
CA PRO A 419 25.73 8.92 4.59
C PRO A 419 25.30 7.73 3.71
N SER A 420 24.26 6.97 4.08
CA SER A 420 23.83 5.80 3.32
C SER A 420 23.43 6.14 1.88
N ASP A 421 23.91 5.34 0.92
CA ASP A 421 23.71 5.54 -0.52
C ASP A 421 22.23 5.53 -0.95
N GLU A 422 21.36 4.87 -0.19
CA GLU A 422 19.90 4.81 -0.46
C GLU A 422 19.24 6.21 -0.45
N TYR A 423 19.80 7.16 0.30
CA TYR A 423 19.32 8.54 0.34
C TYR A 423 20.05 9.47 -0.65
N SER A 424 20.93 8.96 -1.51
CA SER A 424 21.73 9.77 -2.45
C SER A 424 20.90 10.58 -3.45
N HIS A 425 19.65 10.19 -3.68
CA HIS A 425 18.69 10.93 -4.50
C HIS A 425 18.25 12.27 -3.88
N LEU A 426 18.54 12.50 -2.59
CA LEU A 426 18.32 13.78 -1.89
C LEU A 426 19.61 14.58 -1.83
N ASP A 427 19.71 15.63 -2.64
CA ASP A 427 20.80 16.61 -2.54
C ASP A 427 20.65 17.54 -1.31
N SER A 428 21.66 18.38 -1.06
CA SER A 428 21.68 19.26 0.10
C SER A 428 20.52 20.27 0.13
N ASP A 429 20.11 20.76 -1.03
CA ASP A 429 19.06 21.77 -1.15
C ASP A 429 17.69 21.15 -0.93
N THR A 430 17.45 19.97 -1.48
CA THR A 430 16.24 19.17 -1.28
C THR A 430 16.07 18.82 0.20
N ARG A 431 17.13 18.32 0.86
CA ARG A 431 17.10 18.02 2.30
C ARG A 431 16.77 19.25 3.14
N LYS A 432 17.41 20.39 2.83
CA LYS A 432 17.16 21.66 3.52
C LYS A 432 15.73 22.13 3.29
N ALA A 433 15.20 22.03 2.08
CA ALA A 433 13.83 22.43 1.76
C ALA A 433 12.81 21.59 2.54
N ILE A 434 12.93 20.26 2.53
CA ILE A 434 12.05 19.36 3.31
C ILE A 434 12.11 19.74 4.79
N ARG A 435 13.31 19.89 5.36
CA ARG A 435 13.48 20.26 6.78
C ARG A 435 12.81 21.59 7.10
N THR A 436 13.01 22.63 6.28
CA THR A 436 12.41 23.94 6.51
C THR A 436 10.89 23.89 6.43
N ILE A 437 10.33 23.15 5.47
CA ILE A 437 8.87 22.97 5.40
C ILE A 437 8.38 22.32 6.69
N LEU A 438 8.95 21.17 7.09
CA LEU A 438 8.56 20.46 8.30
C LEU A 438 8.67 21.33 9.56
N GLN A 439 9.77 22.07 9.73
CA GLN A 439 9.97 22.98 10.87
C GLN A 439 8.86 24.05 10.96
N ALA A 440 8.35 24.52 9.82
CA ALA A 440 7.30 25.53 9.76
C ALA A 440 5.89 24.94 9.95
N THR A 441 5.65 23.71 9.49
CA THR A 441 4.29 23.17 9.33
C THR A 441 3.94 22.00 10.25
N LYS A 442 4.92 21.27 10.80
CA LYS A 442 4.69 20.11 11.68
C LYS A 442 4.83 20.52 13.15
N THR A 443 3.73 20.48 13.89
CA THR A 443 3.60 21.09 15.22
C THR A 443 4.21 20.30 16.38
N ASP A 444 4.47 19.01 16.19
CA ASP A 444 4.94 18.07 17.21
C ASP A 444 6.36 17.54 16.93
N LEU A 445 7.14 18.27 16.12
CA LEU A 445 8.54 17.93 15.91
C LEU A 445 9.33 17.97 17.24
N PRO A 446 10.27 17.04 17.45
CA PRO A 446 11.15 17.07 18.62
C PRO A 446 11.96 18.37 18.69
N LEU A 447 12.30 18.84 19.90
CA LEU A 447 13.06 20.09 20.11
C LEU A 447 14.37 20.16 19.31
N GLY A 448 15.05 19.03 19.10
CA GLY A 448 16.28 18.96 18.30
C GLY A 448 16.12 19.27 16.80
N TRP A 449 14.88 19.44 16.33
CA TRP A 449 14.59 19.91 14.98
C TRP A 449 14.52 21.44 14.87
N GLN A 450 14.42 22.18 15.96
CA GLN A 450 14.19 23.64 15.93
C GLN A 450 15.48 24.48 15.88
N SER A 451 16.64 23.85 15.72
CA SER A 451 17.97 24.50 15.71
C SER A 451 18.52 24.79 14.32
#